data_AF-A0A9D8LEH1-F1
#
_entry.id   AF-A0A9D8LEH1-F1
#
_cell.length_a   1.000
_cell.length_b   1.000
_cell.length_c   1.000
_cell.angle_alpha   90.00
_cell.angle_beta   90.00
_cell.angle_gamma   90.00
#
_symmetry.space_group_name_H-M   'P 1'
#
loop_
_entity.id
_entity.type
_entity.pdbx_description
1 polymer ?
#
loop_
_entity_poly.entity_id
_entity_poly.type
_entity_poly.pdbx_seq_one_letter_code
_entity_poly.pdbx_strand_id
1 'polypeptide(L)'
;MDDTGDGMVQPSRRSQPRILVLGLNDVASAVAHRLFSEGYATVLQAPGPPKTHRRRMAFADAYWDGRSDLQGVTCHRTSVSDLDRTLTSGGVLPLLGEAVDPLLSDGRWDVVIDAQMAKRSSPMDRRAAARMVVGLGPGFEAGANCHVAIETQWGNDLGKIIHSGSTNVLAGEPRIIDGVGRERMIYAPVAGRVKALRVIGEQVVAGDVLIRIDGLDLPAPRSGTLRGILRDGLEVSVGDKLAEVDPRSPADADVTGLGQRPRTIAEGVLSAIEGAPPPIGFVFRFEAEFWPDLHCMPMLMRYKLDTLGFKISLTDWQALPSRVRRELLLWPCRRPDERNALATALQVLFPRYGIGNAPAVAPKLTVPLTDRLAERVVEAAKAIGLPPPTELEWEKLATLQRFALIKLARPDQPHRNFSKAMQEFGVGRTS
;
A
#
# COMPACT_ATOMS: atom_id res chain seq x y z
N MET A 1 20.46 -41.91 -9.20
CA MET A 1 20.65 -40.63 -8.51
C MET A 1 20.27 -39.59 -9.54
N ASP A 2 19.08 -39.03 -9.42
CA ASP A 2 18.75 -37.78 -10.13
C ASP A 2 17.65 -37.06 -9.35
N ASP A 3 18.15 -36.01 -8.71
CA ASP A 3 17.59 -34.74 -8.29
C ASP A 3 16.06 -34.55 -8.30
N THR A 4 15.50 -34.57 -7.09
CA THR A 4 14.19 -34.02 -6.76
C THR A 4 14.23 -32.50 -6.78
N GLY A 5 13.92 -31.90 -7.92
CA GLY A 5 13.58 -30.49 -8.02
C GLY A 5 12.22 -30.23 -7.36
N ASP A 6 12.26 -29.73 -6.13
CA ASP A 6 11.12 -29.17 -5.39
C ASP A 6 10.57 -27.95 -6.15
N GLY A 7 9.68 -28.24 -7.10
CA GLY A 7 8.95 -27.26 -7.88
C GLY A 7 7.97 -26.52 -6.97
N MET A 8 8.45 -25.45 -6.35
CA MET A 8 7.65 -24.50 -5.60
C MET A 8 6.53 -23.95 -6.50
N VAL A 9 5.34 -24.57 -6.42
CA VAL A 9 4.15 -24.15 -7.15
C VAL A 9 3.80 -22.73 -6.72
N GLN A 10 4.16 -21.74 -7.54
CA GLN A 10 3.78 -20.35 -7.28
C GLN A 10 2.25 -20.25 -7.35
N PRO A 11 1.60 -19.65 -6.34
CA PRO A 11 0.15 -19.48 -6.36
C PRO A 11 -0.26 -18.68 -7.61
N SER A 12 -1.33 -19.12 -8.27
CA SER A 12 -1.87 -18.47 -9.46
C SER A 12 -2.09 -16.96 -9.21
N ARG A 13 -1.39 -16.08 -9.96
CA ARG A 13 -1.39 -14.61 -9.76
C ARG A 13 -2.77 -13.92 -9.84
N ARG A 14 -3.84 -14.62 -10.22
CA ARG A 14 -5.21 -14.07 -10.31
C ARG A 14 -5.85 -13.71 -8.96
N SER A 15 -5.27 -14.13 -7.82
CA SER A 15 -5.81 -13.86 -6.48
C SER A 15 -5.01 -12.86 -5.63
N GLN A 16 -3.99 -12.20 -6.21
CA GLN A 16 -3.17 -11.25 -5.46
C GLN A 16 -3.77 -9.84 -5.45
N PRO A 17 -3.61 -9.07 -4.35
CA PRO A 17 -4.09 -7.69 -4.29
C PRO A 17 -3.56 -6.86 -5.45
N ARG A 18 -4.45 -6.12 -6.12
CA ARG A 18 -4.06 -5.15 -7.15
C ARG A 18 -3.60 -3.86 -6.50
N ILE A 19 -2.35 -3.48 -6.76
CA ILE A 19 -1.69 -2.34 -6.11
C ILE A 19 -1.35 -1.29 -7.14
N LEU A 20 -1.90 -0.08 -6.97
CA LEU A 20 -1.53 1.09 -7.77
C LEU A 20 -0.54 1.96 -6.99
N VAL A 21 0.62 2.23 -7.56
CA VAL A 21 1.63 3.14 -7.03
C VAL A 21 1.62 4.42 -7.85
N LEU A 22 1.24 5.54 -7.23
CA LEU A 22 1.21 6.84 -7.85
C LEU A 22 2.61 7.48 -7.80
N GLY A 23 3.18 7.83 -8.95
CA GLY A 23 4.47 8.51 -9.09
C GLY A 23 5.57 7.66 -9.74
N LEU A 24 6.63 8.35 -10.19
CA LEU A 24 7.80 7.77 -10.88
C LEU A 24 9.15 8.27 -10.33
N ASN A 25 9.16 8.79 -9.10
CA ASN A 25 10.41 9.16 -8.43
C ASN A 25 11.15 7.92 -7.90
N ASP A 26 12.31 8.12 -7.28
CA ASP A 26 13.14 7.05 -6.71
C ASP A 26 12.40 6.26 -5.61
N VAL A 27 11.57 6.92 -4.80
CA VAL A 27 10.74 6.28 -3.77
C VAL A 27 9.63 5.42 -4.38
N ALA A 28 8.84 5.98 -5.29
CA ALA A 28 7.76 5.26 -5.97
C ALA A 28 8.30 4.03 -6.71
N SER A 29 9.44 4.18 -7.37
CA SER A 29 10.09 3.08 -8.09
C SER A 29 10.61 2.00 -7.16
N ALA A 30 11.20 2.35 -6.01
CA ALA A 30 11.64 1.37 -5.01
C ALA A 30 10.47 0.59 -4.40
N VAL A 31 9.37 1.28 -4.11
CA VAL A 31 8.13 0.65 -3.60
C VAL A 31 7.56 -0.31 -4.63
N ALA A 32 7.41 0.13 -5.88
CA ALA A 32 6.88 -0.72 -6.94
C ALA A 32 7.80 -1.90 -7.26
N HIS A 33 9.12 -1.68 -7.28
CA HIS A 33 10.11 -2.75 -7.42
C HIS A 33 9.94 -3.78 -6.31
N ARG A 34 9.95 -3.36 -5.04
CA ARG A 34 9.85 -4.30 -3.91
C ARG A 34 8.56 -5.12 -3.96
N LEU A 35 7.41 -4.47 -4.16
CA LEU A 35 6.11 -5.15 -4.22
C LEU A 35 6.03 -6.11 -5.41
N PHE A 36 6.53 -5.70 -6.57
CA PHE A 36 6.58 -6.57 -7.75
C PHE A 36 7.48 -7.78 -7.52
N SER A 37 8.63 -7.61 -6.87
CA SER A 37 9.56 -8.68 -6.51
C SER A 37 8.96 -9.67 -5.50
N GLU A 38 8.09 -9.21 -4.61
CA GLU A 38 7.30 -10.07 -3.70
C GLU A 38 6.09 -10.73 -4.38
N GLY A 39 5.88 -10.46 -5.67
CA GLY A 39 4.87 -11.11 -6.50
C GLY A 39 3.55 -10.36 -6.67
N TYR A 40 3.34 -9.25 -5.93
CA TYR A 40 2.10 -8.47 -5.97
C TYR A 40 1.78 -7.98 -7.39
N ALA A 41 0.48 -7.90 -7.71
CA ALA A 41 -0.04 -7.31 -8.94
C ALA A 41 0.10 -5.78 -8.89
N THR A 42 1.34 -5.32 -9.08
CA THR A 42 1.75 -3.92 -8.89
C THR A 42 1.72 -3.16 -10.20
N VAL A 43 1.25 -1.91 -10.16
CA VAL A 43 1.15 -1.02 -11.32
C VAL A 43 1.67 0.35 -10.93
N LEU A 44 2.58 0.91 -11.72
CA LEU A 44 3.00 2.31 -11.61
C LEU A 44 2.05 3.21 -12.41
N GLN A 45 1.92 4.45 -11.96
CA GLN A 45 1.13 5.46 -12.65
C GLN A 45 1.82 6.82 -12.61
N ALA A 46 1.84 7.50 -13.75
CA ALA A 46 2.18 8.93 -13.82
C ALA A 46 1.37 9.61 -14.92
N PRO A 47 0.63 10.69 -14.61
CA PRO A 47 -0.30 11.30 -15.57
C PRO A 47 0.39 12.17 -16.62
N GLY A 48 1.71 12.39 -16.48
CA GLY A 48 2.46 13.29 -17.35
C GLY A 48 3.97 13.06 -17.27
N PRO A 49 4.73 13.80 -18.09
CA PRO A 49 6.19 13.75 -18.14
C PRO A 49 6.85 13.81 -16.74
N PRO A 50 7.59 12.77 -16.30
CA PRO A 50 8.16 12.76 -14.96
C PRO A 50 9.38 13.69 -14.85
N LYS A 51 9.36 14.59 -13.85
CA LYS A 51 10.51 15.45 -13.48
C LYS A 51 11.51 14.75 -12.55
N THR A 52 11.81 13.48 -12.84
CA THR A 52 12.78 12.68 -12.07
C THR A 52 14.18 12.88 -12.61
N HIS A 53 15.09 13.48 -11.84
CA HIS A 53 16.49 13.69 -12.25
C HIS A 53 17.37 12.46 -12.00
N ARG A 54 17.06 11.65 -10.97
CA ARG A 54 17.76 10.39 -10.66
C ARG A 54 17.24 9.23 -11.50
N ARG A 55 17.31 9.37 -12.84
CA ARG A 55 16.65 8.45 -13.77
C ARG A 55 17.21 7.02 -13.71
N ARG A 56 18.50 6.84 -13.39
CA ARG A 56 19.11 5.51 -13.18
C ARG A 56 18.76 4.85 -11.83
N MET A 57 17.94 5.50 -11.01
CA MET A 57 17.45 4.99 -9.73
C MET A 57 15.91 4.84 -9.71
N ALA A 58 15.27 4.98 -10.87
CA ALA A 58 13.81 5.02 -11.00
C ALA A 58 13.36 4.43 -12.34
N PHE A 59 12.08 4.07 -12.45
CA PHE A 59 11.48 3.63 -13.71
C PHE A 59 11.03 4.80 -14.60
N ALA A 60 11.46 6.03 -14.32
CA ALA A 60 10.99 7.24 -14.99
C ALA A 60 11.20 7.23 -16.51
N ASP A 61 12.27 6.60 -16.99
CA ASP A 61 12.55 6.50 -18.42
C ASP A 61 11.54 5.61 -19.17
N ALA A 62 10.84 4.69 -18.49
CA ALA A 62 9.78 3.89 -19.11
C ALA A 62 8.62 4.74 -19.64
N TYR A 63 8.40 5.93 -19.07
CA TYR A 63 7.41 6.86 -19.59
C TYR A 63 7.74 7.29 -21.03
N TRP A 64 9.02 7.51 -21.33
CA TRP A 64 9.50 8.05 -22.59
C TRP A 64 9.86 6.97 -23.59
N ASP A 65 10.61 5.98 -23.13
CA ASP A 65 11.20 4.94 -23.96
C ASP A 65 10.30 3.71 -24.08
N GLY A 66 9.14 3.72 -23.39
CA GLY A 66 8.21 2.60 -23.30
C GLY A 66 8.69 1.47 -22.38
N ARG A 67 9.97 1.47 -22.00
CA ARG A 67 10.60 0.48 -21.12
C ARG A 67 11.70 1.10 -20.26
N SER A 68 11.89 0.59 -19.05
CA SER A 68 13.07 0.83 -18.23
C SER A 68 13.40 -0.41 -17.39
N ASP A 69 14.68 -0.66 -17.15
CA ASP A 69 15.15 -1.75 -16.29
C ASP A 69 15.78 -1.18 -15.01
N LEU A 70 15.45 -1.76 -13.85
CA LEU A 70 16.00 -1.36 -12.55
C LEU A 70 16.17 -2.60 -11.67
N GLN A 71 17.43 -2.92 -11.35
CA GLN A 71 17.80 -4.06 -10.50
C GLN A 71 17.03 -5.35 -10.84
N GLY A 72 17.08 -5.76 -12.10
CA GLY A 72 16.48 -7.00 -12.59
C GLY A 72 14.96 -6.97 -12.82
N VAL A 73 14.27 -5.87 -12.47
CA VAL A 73 12.86 -5.67 -12.79
C VAL A 73 12.74 -4.78 -14.03
N THR A 74 11.96 -5.25 -15.00
CA THR A 74 11.61 -4.48 -16.19
C THR A 74 10.26 -3.81 -16.01
N CYS A 75 10.21 -2.49 -16.15
CA CYS A 75 8.97 -1.72 -16.22
C CYS A 75 8.61 -1.39 -17.67
N HIS A 76 7.37 -1.66 -18.08
CA HIS A 76 6.85 -1.40 -19.43
C HIS A 76 5.65 -0.46 -19.36
N ARG A 77 5.63 0.55 -20.24
CA ARG A 77 4.46 1.40 -20.42
C ARG A 77 3.36 0.60 -21.12
N THR A 78 2.17 0.58 -20.54
CA THR A 78 1.00 -0.17 -21.04
C THR A 78 -0.22 0.74 -21.12
N SER A 79 -1.29 0.24 -21.73
CA SER A 79 -2.60 0.89 -21.76
C SER A 79 -3.53 0.28 -20.71
N VAL A 80 -4.56 1.01 -20.28
CA VAL A 80 -5.60 0.43 -19.39
C VAL A 80 -6.26 -0.81 -20.01
N SER A 81 -6.46 -0.85 -21.33
CA SER A 81 -7.05 -2.01 -22.02
C SER A 81 -6.15 -3.25 -22.01
N ASP A 82 -4.83 -3.06 -21.97
CA ASP A 82 -3.86 -4.16 -21.97
C ASP A 82 -3.43 -4.57 -20.55
N LEU A 83 -3.78 -3.79 -19.54
CA LEU A 83 -3.32 -3.95 -18.17
C LEU A 83 -3.57 -5.36 -17.60
N ASP A 84 -4.78 -5.90 -17.75
CA ASP A 84 -5.13 -7.21 -17.21
C ASP A 84 -4.30 -8.33 -17.87
N ARG A 85 -4.02 -8.18 -19.17
CA ARG A 85 -3.15 -9.10 -19.91
C ARG A 85 -1.71 -9.00 -19.41
N THR A 86 -1.17 -7.79 -19.27
CA THR A 86 0.17 -7.55 -18.73
C THR A 86 0.35 -8.14 -17.33
N LEU A 87 -0.61 -7.90 -16.44
CA LEU A 87 -0.60 -8.45 -15.08
C LEU A 87 -0.69 -9.98 -15.07
N THR A 88 -1.47 -10.57 -15.99
CA THR A 88 -1.64 -12.03 -16.08
C THR A 88 -0.41 -12.72 -16.66
N SER A 89 0.21 -12.15 -17.71
CA SER A 89 1.44 -12.68 -18.31
C SER A 89 2.60 -12.67 -17.32
N GLY A 90 2.62 -11.69 -16.41
CA GLY A 90 3.70 -11.53 -15.44
C GLY A 90 5.02 -11.13 -16.11
N GLY A 91 6.07 -11.02 -15.30
CA GLY A 91 7.44 -10.75 -15.77
C GLY A 91 7.77 -9.28 -16.04
N VAL A 92 6.78 -8.39 -16.18
CA VAL A 92 7.01 -6.94 -16.32
C VAL A 92 6.12 -6.13 -15.38
N LEU A 93 6.65 -5.02 -14.87
CA LEU A 93 5.95 -4.03 -14.05
C LEU A 93 5.24 -3.02 -14.97
N PRO A 94 3.90 -3.02 -15.06
CA PRO A 94 3.17 -2.07 -15.92
C PRO A 94 3.27 -0.63 -15.40
N LEU A 95 3.37 0.31 -16.34
CA LEU A 95 3.25 1.76 -16.12
C LEU A 95 2.08 2.32 -16.94
N LEU A 96 1.14 2.96 -16.27
CA LEU A 96 0.01 3.69 -16.85
C LEU A 96 0.33 5.18 -16.98
N GLY A 97 -0.05 5.76 -18.11
CA GLY A 97 0.14 7.18 -18.43
C GLY A 97 -1.12 8.03 -18.25
N GLU A 98 -2.24 7.37 -17.93
CA GLU A 98 -3.57 7.96 -17.81
C GLU A 98 -3.68 8.86 -16.58
N ALA A 99 -4.67 9.76 -16.61
CA ALA A 99 -5.01 10.59 -15.45
C ALA A 99 -5.36 9.72 -14.23
N VAL A 100 -5.05 10.22 -13.04
CA VAL A 100 -5.24 9.47 -11.78
C VAL A 100 -6.72 9.23 -11.48
N ASP A 101 -7.57 10.25 -11.60
CA ASP A 101 -8.95 10.19 -11.10
C ASP A 101 -9.82 9.11 -11.77
N PRO A 102 -9.76 8.91 -13.11
CA PRO A 102 -10.44 7.79 -13.75
C PRO A 102 -9.96 6.44 -13.22
N LEU A 103 -8.64 6.27 -13.06
CA LEU A 103 -8.07 5.01 -12.56
C LEU A 103 -8.54 4.70 -11.14
N LEU A 104 -8.61 5.72 -10.26
CA LEU A 104 -9.08 5.55 -8.88
C LEU A 104 -10.58 5.24 -8.79
N SER A 105 -11.37 5.72 -9.76
CA SER A 105 -12.82 5.53 -9.79
C SER A 105 -13.25 4.14 -10.26
N ASP A 106 -12.34 3.41 -10.93
CA ASP A 106 -12.62 2.09 -11.50
C ASP A 106 -12.91 0.98 -10.46
N GLY A 107 -12.62 1.22 -9.17
CA GLY A 107 -12.85 0.23 -8.09
C GLY A 107 -12.02 -1.05 -8.21
N ARG A 108 -11.00 -1.08 -9.08
CA ARG A 108 -10.17 -2.25 -9.40
C ARG A 108 -8.96 -2.45 -8.46
N TRP A 109 -8.72 -1.52 -7.56
CA TRP A 109 -7.52 -1.48 -6.72
C TRP A 109 -7.84 -1.93 -5.29
N ASP A 110 -7.10 -2.91 -4.79
CA ASP A 110 -7.15 -3.29 -3.38
C ASP A 110 -6.34 -2.31 -2.54
N VAL A 111 -5.21 -1.85 -3.08
CA VAL A 111 -4.30 -0.91 -2.43
C VAL A 111 -3.92 0.22 -3.38
N VAL A 112 -3.96 1.45 -2.91
CA VAL A 112 -3.38 2.62 -3.58
C VAL A 112 -2.27 3.17 -2.71
N ILE A 113 -1.09 3.38 -3.28
CA ILE A 113 0.06 3.96 -2.61
C ILE A 113 0.33 5.31 -3.26
N ASP A 114 0.16 6.39 -2.51
CA ASP A 114 0.55 7.71 -2.99
C ASP A 114 2.02 7.97 -2.68
N ALA A 115 2.85 7.76 -3.68
CA ALA A 115 4.30 7.98 -3.65
C ALA A 115 4.72 9.21 -4.47
N GLN A 116 3.79 10.10 -4.82
CA GLN A 116 4.10 11.32 -5.57
C GLN A 116 4.92 12.30 -4.74
N MET A 117 4.84 12.21 -3.41
CA MET A 117 5.52 13.07 -2.45
C MET A 117 5.25 14.55 -2.73
N ALA A 118 3.97 14.96 -2.65
CA ALA A 118 3.56 16.33 -2.92
C ALA A 118 4.23 17.32 -1.94
N LYS A 119 5.32 17.95 -2.39
CA LYS A 119 6.15 18.83 -1.56
C LYS A 119 5.59 20.24 -1.37
N ARG A 120 4.63 20.64 -2.19
CA ARG A 120 4.14 22.03 -2.31
C ARG A 120 2.64 22.17 -2.04
N SER A 121 1.95 21.08 -1.72
CA SER A 121 0.51 21.06 -1.46
C SER A 121 0.18 19.98 -0.44
N SER A 122 -0.86 20.19 0.36
CA SER A 122 -1.40 19.15 1.23
C SER A 122 -1.81 17.93 0.41
N PRO A 123 -1.56 16.70 0.89
CA PRO A 123 -2.04 15.51 0.20
C PRO A 123 -3.57 15.47 0.15
N MET A 124 -4.11 15.04 -0.99
CA MET A 124 -5.55 14.85 -1.16
C MET A 124 -6.03 13.60 -0.42
N ASP A 125 -7.23 13.65 0.18
CA ASP A 125 -7.87 12.46 0.75
C ASP A 125 -8.27 11.51 -0.38
N ARG A 126 -7.65 10.33 -0.39
CA ARG A 126 -7.92 9.27 -1.37
C ARG A 126 -8.50 8.02 -0.75
N ARG A 127 -8.90 8.03 0.53
CA ARG A 127 -9.37 6.81 1.23
C ARG A 127 -10.53 6.10 0.54
N ALA A 128 -11.36 6.81 -0.22
CA ALA A 128 -12.43 6.20 -1.00
C ALA A 128 -11.96 5.38 -2.22
N ALA A 129 -10.71 5.53 -2.66
CA ALA A 129 -10.20 4.96 -3.91
C ALA A 129 -9.86 3.46 -3.84
N ALA A 130 -9.60 2.93 -2.63
CA ALA A 130 -9.21 1.53 -2.43
C ALA A 130 -9.47 1.07 -1.00
N ARG A 131 -9.43 -0.25 -0.76
CA ARG A 131 -9.59 -0.84 0.58
C ARG A 131 -8.50 -0.37 1.55
N MET A 132 -7.31 -0.09 1.02
CA MET A 132 -6.20 0.48 1.76
C MET A 132 -5.53 1.56 0.93
N VAL A 133 -5.19 2.67 1.59
CA VAL A 133 -4.49 3.79 0.97
C VAL A 133 -3.28 4.10 1.83
N VAL A 134 -2.09 3.93 1.26
CA VAL A 134 -0.83 4.20 1.93
C VAL A 134 -0.30 5.54 1.45
N GLY A 135 -0.23 6.51 2.36
CA GLY A 135 0.33 7.82 2.10
C GLY A 135 1.82 7.84 2.41
N LEU A 136 2.69 8.15 1.44
CA LEU A 136 4.11 8.34 1.71
C LEU A 136 4.37 9.82 1.95
N GLY A 137 4.86 10.13 3.15
CA GLY A 137 5.14 11.51 3.56
C GLY A 137 5.94 12.31 2.53
N PRO A 138 5.91 13.66 2.62
CA PRO A 138 5.48 14.43 3.79
C PRO A 138 3.97 14.75 3.81
N GLY A 139 3.44 15.09 4.98
CA GLY A 139 2.11 15.69 5.16
C GLY A 139 0.91 14.74 5.10
N PHE A 140 1.13 13.44 4.95
CA PHE A 140 0.06 12.44 5.07
C PHE A 140 -0.31 12.21 6.53
N GLU A 141 -1.61 12.08 6.79
CA GLU A 141 -2.21 11.86 8.09
C GLU A 141 -3.13 10.63 8.05
N ALA A 142 -2.81 9.65 8.87
CA ALA A 142 -3.58 8.42 9.00
C ALA A 142 -4.95 8.71 9.61
N GLY A 143 -6.01 8.31 8.91
CA GLY A 143 -7.40 8.57 9.28
C GLY A 143 -7.99 9.86 8.68
N ALA A 144 -7.17 10.73 8.09
CA ALA A 144 -7.62 11.96 7.43
C ALA A 144 -7.54 11.87 5.90
N ASN A 145 -6.34 11.65 5.34
CA ASN A 145 -6.14 11.59 3.88
C ASN A 145 -5.58 10.24 3.37
N CYS A 146 -5.17 9.36 4.29
CA CYS A 146 -4.80 7.98 4.00
C CYS A 146 -5.24 7.04 5.14
N HIS A 147 -5.21 5.74 4.88
CA HIS A 147 -5.50 4.71 5.87
C HIS A 147 -4.28 4.44 6.78
N VAL A 148 -3.10 4.44 6.18
CA VAL A 148 -1.81 4.27 6.84
C VAL A 148 -0.84 5.25 6.20
N ALA A 149 0.00 5.90 6.99
CA ALA A 149 1.06 6.74 6.47
C ALA A 149 2.44 6.12 6.73
N ILE A 150 3.41 6.40 5.87
CA ILE A 150 4.80 5.97 6.04
C ILE A 150 5.69 7.20 6.13
N GLU A 151 6.48 7.29 7.20
CA GLU A 151 7.45 8.37 7.36
C GLU A 151 8.57 8.25 6.31
N THR A 152 8.87 9.35 5.62
CA THR A 152 9.89 9.39 4.57
C THR A 152 11.04 10.33 4.90
N GLN A 153 10.98 11.12 5.97
CA GLN A 153 12.07 11.97 6.42
C GLN A 153 13.25 11.12 6.90
N TRP A 154 14.48 11.57 6.65
CA TRP A 154 15.67 10.95 7.23
C TRP A 154 15.64 11.08 8.75
N GLY A 155 16.04 10.01 9.44
CA GLY A 155 16.07 9.96 10.90
C GLY A 155 15.69 8.57 11.41
N ASN A 156 15.49 8.46 12.71
CA ASN A 156 15.18 7.19 13.38
C ASN A 156 13.82 6.61 12.96
N ASP A 157 12.88 7.47 12.56
CA ASP A 157 11.54 7.05 12.14
C ASP A 157 11.43 6.79 10.62
N LEU A 158 12.53 6.83 9.85
CA LEU A 158 12.47 6.58 8.40
C LEU A 158 11.87 5.20 8.11
N GLY A 159 10.81 5.16 7.28
CA GLY A 159 10.08 3.94 6.93
C GLY A 159 9.10 3.46 8.01
N LYS A 160 8.98 4.19 9.12
CA LYS A 160 8.02 3.86 10.19
C LYS A 160 6.59 3.94 9.68
N ILE A 161 5.81 2.94 10.10
CA ILE A 161 4.38 2.86 9.84
C ILE A 161 3.63 3.72 10.86
N ILE A 162 2.80 4.63 10.37
CA ILE A 162 1.97 5.53 11.17
C ILE A 162 0.51 5.12 10.98
N HIS A 163 -0.07 4.53 12.03
CA HIS A 163 -1.48 4.15 12.08
C HIS A 163 -2.41 5.24 12.63
N SER A 164 -1.84 6.24 13.31
CA SER A 164 -2.54 7.40 13.85
C SER A 164 -1.58 8.59 13.89
N GLY A 165 -2.06 9.76 13.47
CA GLY A 165 -1.25 10.97 13.35
C GLY A 165 -0.61 11.15 11.97
N SER A 166 0.33 12.09 11.89
CA SER A 166 0.89 12.59 10.63
C SER A 166 2.35 12.21 10.44
N THR A 167 2.75 12.01 9.19
CA THR A 167 4.16 12.10 8.77
C THR A 167 4.68 13.52 8.97
N ASN A 168 5.99 13.65 9.13
CA ASN A 168 6.62 14.96 9.25
C ASN A 168 6.35 15.85 8.03
N VAL A 169 6.25 17.15 8.27
CA VAL A 169 6.24 18.16 7.20
C VAL A 169 7.59 18.17 6.48
N LEU A 170 7.59 18.65 5.25
CA LEU A 170 8.82 18.72 4.47
C LEU A 170 9.85 19.65 5.13
N ALA A 171 10.99 19.10 5.57
CA ALA A 171 12.11 19.89 6.12
C ALA A 171 12.79 20.84 5.09
N GLY A 172 12.49 20.70 3.79
CA GLY A 172 12.93 21.60 2.72
C GLY A 172 14.34 21.37 2.20
N GLU A 173 15.27 20.94 3.05
CA GLU A 173 16.69 20.84 2.70
C GLU A 173 17.14 19.44 2.23
N PRO A 174 18.00 19.35 1.20
CA PRO A 174 18.62 18.08 0.79
C PRO A 174 19.53 17.51 1.89
N ARG A 175 19.58 16.17 2.01
CA ARG A 175 20.54 15.47 2.89
C ARG A 175 21.98 15.89 2.54
N ILE A 176 22.81 16.11 3.56
CA ILE A 176 24.26 16.33 3.40
C ILE A 176 24.94 15.03 2.96
N ILE A 177 25.79 15.10 1.93
CA ILE A 177 26.62 13.99 1.44
C ILE A 177 28.05 14.50 1.42
N ASP A 178 28.96 13.82 2.11
CA ASP A 178 30.38 14.19 2.22
C ASP A 178 30.59 15.68 2.55
N GLY A 179 29.89 16.13 3.60
CA GLY A 179 29.92 17.53 4.05
C GLY A 179 29.14 18.53 3.19
N VAL A 180 28.54 18.10 2.07
CA VAL A 180 27.92 19.01 1.08
C VAL A 180 26.40 18.86 1.02
N GLY A 181 25.71 19.99 1.20
CA GLY A 181 24.27 20.12 1.21
C GLY A 181 23.71 20.57 -0.14
N ARG A 182 22.87 21.60 -0.11
CA ARG A 182 22.10 22.12 -1.25
C ARG A 182 22.94 22.52 -2.45
N GLU A 183 24.16 22.99 -2.22
CA GLU A 183 25.13 23.46 -3.20
C GLU A 183 25.57 22.40 -4.22
N ARG A 184 25.26 21.12 -3.98
CA ARG A 184 25.48 20.05 -4.96
C ARG A 184 24.35 19.91 -6.00
N MET A 185 23.24 20.61 -5.79
CA MET A 185 22.03 20.55 -6.60
C MET A 185 21.94 21.76 -7.52
N ILE A 186 21.48 21.52 -8.74
CA ILE A 186 21.21 22.57 -9.72
C ILE A 186 19.69 22.73 -9.80
N TYR A 187 19.22 23.96 -9.61
CA TYR A 187 17.81 24.32 -9.71
C TYR A 187 17.60 25.27 -10.90
N ALA A 188 16.42 25.20 -11.51
CA ALA A 188 16.03 26.10 -12.60
C ALA A 188 15.94 27.55 -12.10
N PRO A 189 16.80 28.47 -12.58
CA PRO A 189 16.67 29.89 -12.25
C PRO A 189 15.55 30.57 -13.06
N VAL A 190 15.21 30.00 -14.21
CA VAL A 190 14.17 30.46 -15.13
C VAL A 190 13.29 29.28 -15.53
N ALA A 191 12.05 29.55 -15.93
CA ALA A 191 11.23 28.57 -16.62
C ALA A 191 11.68 28.42 -18.08
N GLY A 192 11.41 27.26 -18.68
CA GLY A 192 11.75 27.01 -20.08
C GLY A 192 12.01 25.54 -20.37
N ARG A 193 12.50 25.26 -21.57
CA ARG A 193 12.77 23.90 -22.02
C ARG A 193 14.21 23.49 -21.74
N VAL A 194 14.37 22.34 -21.09
CA VAL A 194 15.71 21.84 -20.73
C VAL A 194 16.39 21.15 -21.89
N LYS A 195 17.71 21.32 -21.98
CA LYS A 195 18.59 20.52 -22.81
C LYS A 195 19.70 19.90 -21.97
N ALA A 196 19.71 18.57 -21.84
CA ALA A 196 20.76 17.86 -21.10
C ALA A 196 22.01 17.69 -21.97
N LEU A 197 23.18 18.09 -21.46
CA LEU A 197 24.44 18.05 -22.20
C LEU A 197 25.41 16.97 -21.68
N ARG A 198 25.09 16.35 -20.55
CA ARG A 198 25.88 15.32 -19.86
C ARG A 198 25.01 14.12 -19.52
N VAL A 199 25.65 12.99 -19.23
CA VAL A 199 24.92 11.77 -18.84
C VAL A 199 25.23 11.35 -17.40
N ILE A 200 24.22 10.77 -16.74
CA ILE A 200 24.34 10.27 -15.37
C ILE A 200 25.54 9.30 -15.27
N GLY A 201 26.37 9.47 -14.25
CA GLY A 201 27.58 8.69 -13.99
C GLY A 201 28.87 9.29 -14.52
N GLU A 202 28.81 10.32 -15.38
CA GLU A 202 30.01 11.03 -15.82
C GLU A 202 30.69 11.76 -14.65
N GLN A 203 32.02 11.81 -14.71
CA GLN A 203 32.80 12.73 -13.89
C GLN A 203 32.70 14.13 -14.48
N VAL A 204 32.47 15.12 -13.63
CA VAL A 204 32.37 16.52 -14.01
C VAL A 204 33.30 17.34 -13.13
N VAL A 205 33.84 18.42 -13.69
CA VAL A 205 34.57 19.43 -12.94
C VAL A 205 33.70 20.66 -12.72
N ALA A 206 33.94 21.40 -11.63
CA ALA A 206 33.27 22.66 -11.38
C ALA A 206 33.36 23.57 -12.61
N GLY A 207 32.22 24.13 -13.05
CA GLY A 207 32.14 24.95 -14.26
C GLY A 207 31.72 24.21 -15.53
N ASP A 208 31.78 22.88 -15.58
CA ASP A 208 31.29 22.11 -16.74
C ASP A 208 29.80 22.36 -16.97
N VAL A 209 29.40 22.75 -18.19
CA VAL A 209 27.98 22.91 -18.50
C VAL A 209 27.28 21.55 -18.47
N LEU A 210 26.30 21.40 -17.57
CA LEU A 210 25.56 20.15 -17.37
C LEU A 210 24.27 20.13 -18.18
N ILE A 211 23.52 21.23 -18.06
CA ILE A 211 22.16 21.36 -18.59
C ILE A 211 21.94 22.81 -19.01
N ARG A 212 21.08 23.02 -20.00
CA ARG A 212 20.70 24.35 -20.51
C ARG A 212 19.19 24.54 -20.39
N ILE A 213 18.73 25.77 -20.16
CA ILE A 213 17.31 26.15 -20.28
C ILE A 213 17.20 27.25 -21.32
N ASP A 214 16.55 27.00 -22.46
CA ASP A 214 16.33 27.98 -23.53
C ASP A 214 17.56 28.84 -23.91
N GLY A 215 18.75 28.24 -23.94
CA GLY A 215 20.00 28.95 -24.23
C GLY A 215 20.89 29.24 -23.01
N LEU A 216 20.31 29.32 -21.81
CA LEU A 216 21.03 29.60 -20.58
C LEU A 216 21.80 28.37 -20.09
N ASP A 217 23.12 28.44 -20.09
CA ASP A 217 24.00 27.39 -19.59
C ASP A 217 24.01 27.34 -18.06
N LEU A 218 23.79 26.14 -17.51
CA LEU A 218 23.83 25.88 -16.07
C LEU A 218 24.99 24.92 -15.77
N PRO A 219 26.10 25.44 -15.21
CA PRO A 219 27.30 24.66 -14.95
C PRO A 219 27.20 23.79 -13.70
N ALA A 220 28.11 22.83 -13.59
CA ALA A 220 28.35 22.07 -12.40
C ALA A 220 28.81 23.01 -11.28
N PRO A 221 28.10 23.06 -10.14
CA PRO A 221 28.50 23.94 -9.03
C PRO A 221 29.80 23.46 -8.36
N ARG A 222 30.21 22.21 -8.64
CA ARG A 222 31.40 21.58 -8.09
C ARG A 222 31.79 20.34 -8.88
N SER A 223 33.03 19.88 -8.66
CA SER A 223 33.52 18.61 -9.20
C SER A 223 32.94 17.41 -8.47
N GLY A 224 32.78 16.29 -9.17
CA GLY A 224 32.30 15.03 -8.62
C GLY A 224 31.63 14.15 -9.68
N THR A 225 30.76 13.26 -9.25
CA THR A 225 30.03 12.34 -10.13
C THR A 225 28.62 12.86 -10.42
N LEU A 226 28.22 13.01 -11.69
CA LEU A 226 26.87 13.43 -12.05
C LEU A 226 25.85 12.35 -11.66
N ARG A 227 25.17 12.53 -10.53
CA ARG A 227 24.26 11.54 -9.95
C ARG A 227 22.87 11.58 -10.57
N GLY A 228 22.42 12.74 -10.98
CA GLY A 228 21.12 12.92 -11.60
C GLY A 228 21.11 14.11 -12.54
N ILE A 229 20.34 14.00 -13.62
CA ILE A 229 20.06 15.07 -14.57
C ILE A 229 18.69 14.81 -15.20
N LEU A 230 17.87 15.86 -15.30
CA LEU A 230 16.58 15.82 -15.97
C LEU A 230 16.75 15.40 -17.44
N ARG A 231 15.72 14.76 -17.96
CA ARG A 231 15.69 14.33 -19.35
C ARG A 231 15.61 15.53 -20.28
N ASP A 232 16.27 15.42 -21.42
CA ASP A 232 16.21 16.38 -22.52
C ASP A 232 14.77 16.68 -22.96
N GLY A 233 14.48 17.94 -23.27
CA GLY A 233 13.22 18.39 -23.84
C GLY A 233 12.07 18.60 -22.86
N LEU A 234 12.27 18.42 -21.56
CA LEU A 234 11.27 18.69 -20.51
C LEU A 234 11.05 20.20 -20.28
N GLU A 235 9.80 20.58 -20.03
CA GLU A 235 9.44 21.92 -19.54
C GLU A 235 9.64 22.01 -18.03
N VAL A 236 10.38 23.03 -17.57
CA VAL A 236 10.64 23.28 -16.15
C VAL A 236 10.13 24.66 -15.72
N SER A 237 9.84 24.77 -14.43
CA SER A 237 9.50 26.03 -13.77
C SER A 237 10.62 26.44 -12.83
N VAL A 238 10.67 27.72 -12.47
CA VAL A 238 11.64 28.24 -11.49
C VAL A 238 11.63 27.39 -10.21
N GLY A 239 12.82 26.99 -9.76
CA GLY A 239 13.02 26.17 -8.57
C GLY A 239 12.82 24.66 -8.78
N ASP A 240 12.55 24.19 -9.99
CA ASP A 240 12.60 22.75 -10.29
C ASP A 240 14.04 22.22 -10.19
N LYS A 241 14.18 20.98 -9.71
CA LYS A 241 15.48 20.30 -9.61
C LYS A 241 15.89 19.79 -10.98
N LEU A 242 17.05 20.23 -11.45
CA LEU A 242 17.57 19.89 -12.76
C LEU A 242 18.60 18.77 -12.70
N ALA A 243 19.59 18.91 -11.83
CA ALA A 243 20.72 17.99 -11.74
C ALA A 243 21.29 17.92 -10.31
N GLU A 244 22.04 16.86 -10.02
CA GLU A 244 22.71 16.62 -8.75
C GLU A 244 24.11 16.08 -9.04
N VAL A 245 25.13 16.69 -8.45
CA VAL A 245 26.51 16.19 -8.46
C VAL A 245 26.80 15.56 -7.09
N ASP A 246 27.22 14.30 -7.06
CA ASP A 246 27.68 13.64 -5.85
C ASP A 246 29.15 14.01 -5.57
N PRO A 247 29.49 14.56 -4.40
CA PRO A 247 30.88 14.88 -4.00
C PRO A 247 31.83 13.70 -4.05
N ARG A 248 31.30 12.51 -3.75
CA ARG A 248 32.11 11.37 -3.35
C ARG A 248 32.91 10.86 -4.54
N SER A 249 33.88 10.00 -4.23
CA SER A 249 34.61 9.25 -5.24
C SER A 249 33.63 8.48 -6.15
N PRO A 250 33.99 8.19 -7.41
CA PRO A 250 33.13 7.42 -8.31
C PRO A 250 32.70 6.06 -7.75
N ALA A 251 33.55 5.44 -6.92
CA ALA A 251 33.27 4.14 -6.30
C ALA A 251 32.22 4.22 -5.18
N ASP A 252 32.10 5.37 -4.53
CA ASP A 252 31.21 5.60 -3.38
C ASP A 252 29.93 6.36 -3.74
N ALA A 253 29.84 6.87 -4.97
CA ALA A 253 28.69 7.65 -5.44
C ALA A 253 27.50 6.73 -5.77
N ASP A 254 26.36 6.95 -5.09
CA ASP A 254 25.11 6.23 -5.35
C ASP A 254 24.41 6.77 -6.60
N VAL A 255 24.86 6.34 -7.78
CA VAL A 255 24.40 6.83 -9.09
C VAL A 255 23.27 5.98 -9.69
N THR A 256 23.24 4.68 -9.39
CA THR A 256 22.29 3.72 -9.98
C THR A 256 21.63 2.85 -8.91
N GLY A 257 20.53 2.19 -9.27
CA GLY A 257 19.87 1.21 -8.41
C GLY A 257 19.03 1.84 -7.31
N LEU A 258 18.70 1.05 -6.28
CA LEU A 258 17.82 1.48 -5.20
C LEU A 258 18.64 2.05 -4.03
N GLY A 259 18.45 3.33 -3.74
CA GLY A 259 19.09 3.99 -2.60
C GLY A 259 18.57 3.48 -1.26
N GLN A 260 19.35 3.69 -0.18
CA GLN A 260 18.99 3.26 1.18
C GLN A 260 17.61 3.77 1.61
N ARG A 261 17.34 5.08 1.47
CA ARG A 261 16.06 5.67 1.90
C ARG A 261 14.85 5.12 1.13
N PRO A 262 14.85 5.11 -0.21
CA PRO A 262 13.79 4.45 -0.96
C PRO A 262 13.57 2.99 -0.56
N ARG A 263 14.64 2.22 -0.32
CA ARG A 263 14.52 0.83 0.19
C ARG A 263 13.86 0.77 1.55
N THR A 264 14.32 1.54 2.53
CA THR A 264 13.71 1.54 3.88
C THR A 264 12.24 1.93 3.84
N ILE A 265 11.85 2.89 3.00
CA ILE A 265 10.45 3.25 2.79
C ILE A 265 9.68 2.09 2.15
N ALA A 266 10.26 1.43 1.14
CA ALA A 266 9.65 0.28 0.49
C ALA A 266 9.44 -0.90 1.46
N GLU A 267 10.39 -1.17 2.38
CA GLU A 267 10.20 -2.15 3.46
C GLU A 267 9.05 -1.75 4.39
N GLY A 268 8.93 -0.46 4.74
CA GLY A 268 7.83 0.05 5.55
C GLY A 268 6.48 -0.11 4.86
N VAL A 269 6.42 0.13 3.54
CA VAL A 269 5.22 -0.08 2.72
C VAL A 269 4.86 -1.56 2.63
N LEU A 270 5.83 -2.42 2.33
CA LEU A 270 5.62 -3.87 2.30
C LEU A 270 5.13 -4.36 3.67
N SER A 271 5.79 -3.95 4.74
CA SER A 271 5.38 -4.26 6.12
C SER A 271 4.01 -3.70 6.47
N ALA A 272 3.59 -2.57 5.90
CA ALA A 272 2.22 -2.09 6.05
C ALA A 272 1.24 -2.94 5.24
N ILE A 273 1.60 -3.45 4.08
CA ILE A 273 0.70 -4.31 3.30
C ILE A 273 0.58 -5.72 3.90
N GLU A 274 1.70 -6.30 4.35
CA GLU A 274 1.78 -7.64 4.94
C GLU A 274 1.43 -7.66 6.43
N GLY A 275 1.87 -6.63 7.14
CA GLY A 275 1.91 -6.56 8.59
C GLY A 275 1.03 -5.47 9.18
N ALA A 276 0.41 -4.57 8.40
CA ALA A 276 -0.58 -3.68 8.99
C ALA A 276 -1.71 -4.56 9.54
N PRO A 277 -2.06 -4.40 10.81
CA PRO A 277 -3.48 -4.32 11.14
C PRO A 277 -4.22 -3.58 10.02
N PRO A 278 -5.09 -4.21 9.21
CA PRO A 278 -5.86 -3.47 8.23
C PRO A 278 -6.59 -2.29 8.88
N PRO A 279 -6.88 -1.21 8.11
CA PRO A 279 -7.32 0.07 8.65
C PRO A 279 -8.48 -0.05 9.62
N ILE A 280 -8.63 0.95 10.50
CA ILE A 280 -9.87 1.19 11.26
C ILE A 280 -11.03 1.09 10.25
N GLY A 281 -11.78 -0.02 10.31
CA GLY A 281 -12.70 -0.45 9.23
C GLY A 281 -12.63 -1.93 8.82
N PHE A 282 -11.59 -2.69 9.18
CA PHE A 282 -11.53 -4.16 8.96
C PHE A 282 -11.91 -5.00 10.17
N VAL A 283 -11.66 -4.47 11.36
CA VAL A 283 -12.16 -4.97 12.64
C VAL A 283 -12.81 -3.82 13.38
N PHE A 284 -13.73 -4.14 14.26
CA PHE A 284 -14.44 -3.12 15.01
C PHE A 284 -13.54 -2.50 16.08
N ARG A 285 -13.77 -1.24 16.47
CA ARG A 285 -13.01 -0.55 17.52
C ARG A 285 -13.07 -1.31 18.85
N PHE A 286 -14.17 -2.00 19.14
CA PHE A 286 -14.25 -2.88 20.32
C PHE A 286 -13.29 -4.08 20.28
N GLU A 287 -12.68 -4.37 19.13
CA GLU A 287 -11.70 -5.44 18.91
C GLU A 287 -10.24 -4.94 18.97
N ALA A 288 -10.03 -3.63 19.14
CA ALA A 288 -8.71 -3.00 19.07
C ALA A 288 -7.72 -3.53 20.12
N GLU A 289 -8.20 -3.93 21.31
CA GLU A 289 -7.37 -4.40 22.42
C GLU A 289 -6.57 -5.69 22.08
N PHE A 290 -7.07 -6.54 21.17
CA PHE A 290 -6.45 -7.82 20.83
C PHE A 290 -5.86 -7.89 19.43
N TRP A 291 -5.89 -6.77 18.74
CA TRP A 291 -5.55 -6.65 17.34
C TRP A 291 -4.05 -6.74 17.00
N PRO A 292 -3.13 -6.11 17.77
CA PRO A 292 -1.69 -6.14 17.43
C PRO A 292 -1.15 -7.56 17.25
N ASP A 293 -1.59 -8.47 18.14
CA ASP A 293 -1.10 -9.84 18.20
C ASP A 293 -2.14 -10.87 17.72
N LEU A 294 -3.34 -10.43 17.32
CA LEU A 294 -4.47 -11.26 16.90
C LEU A 294 -4.76 -12.43 17.85
N HIS A 295 -4.54 -12.25 19.15
CA HIS A 295 -4.63 -13.34 20.12
C HIS A 295 -6.08 -13.83 20.31
N CYS A 296 -7.06 -13.02 19.94
CA CYS A 296 -8.45 -13.42 19.75
C CYS A 296 -8.83 -13.39 18.26
N MET A 297 -9.82 -14.20 17.87
CA MET A 297 -10.33 -14.24 16.50
C MET A 297 -11.26 -13.05 16.23
N PRO A 298 -10.94 -12.16 15.28
CA PRO A 298 -11.80 -11.02 15.00
C PRO A 298 -13.10 -11.41 14.29
N MET A 299 -14.13 -10.57 14.41
CA MET A 299 -15.46 -10.79 13.82
C MET A 299 -15.40 -10.94 12.30
N LEU A 300 -14.52 -10.22 11.62
CA LEU A 300 -14.30 -10.39 10.18
C LEU A 300 -13.81 -11.80 9.84
N MET A 301 -12.84 -12.34 10.58
CA MET A 301 -12.37 -13.71 10.34
C MET A 301 -13.46 -14.72 10.67
N ARG A 302 -14.18 -14.48 11.77
CA ARG A 302 -15.29 -15.36 12.16
C ARG A 302 -16.39 -15.37 11.10
N TYR A 303 -16.69 -14.22 10.52
CA TYR A 303 -17.64 -14.08 9.41
C TYR A 303 -17.21 -14.90 8.20
N LYS A 304 -15.94 -14.83 7.79
CA LYS A 304 -15.40 -15.61 6.67
C LYS A 304 -15.53 -17.11 6.94
N LEU A 305 -15.09 -17.58 8.10
CA LEU A 305 -15.15 -19.01 8.46
C LEU A 305 -16.59 -19.52 8.47
N ASP A 306 -17.51 -18.81 9.11
CA ASP A 306 -18.92 -19.19 9.16
C ASP A 306 -19.58 -19.17 7.76
N THR A 307 -19.22 -18.21 6.91
CA THR A 307 -19.66 -18.13 5.51
C THR A 307 -19.16 -19.31 4.68
N LEU A 308 -17.96 -19.79 4.96
CA LEU A 308 -17.32 -20.90 4.25
C LEU A 308 -17.58 -22.27 4.90
N GLY A 309 -18.26 -22.32 6.04
CA GLY A 309 -18.55 -23.56 6.78
C GLY A 309 -17.38 -24.11 7.62
N PHE A 310 -16.29 -23.37 7.78
CA PHE A 310 -15.16 -23.78 8.62
C PHE A 310 -15.44 -23.52 10.10
N LYS A 311 -14.97 -24.43 10.95
CA LYS A 311 -14.95 -24.25 12.40
C LYS A 311 -13.55 -24.52 12.91
N ILE A 312 -12.98 -23.55 13.62
CA ILE A 312 -11.72 -23.70 14.35
C ILE A 312 -11.91 -23.19 15.77
N SER A 313 -11.19 -23.77 16.73
CA SER A 313 -11.19 -23.33 18.11
C SER A 313 -10.35 -22.05 18.27
N LEU A 314 -10.46 -21.39 19.43
CA LEU A 314 -9.56 -20.27 19.75
C LEU A 314 -8.11 -20.75 19.85
N THR A 315 -7.89 -21.94 20.39
CA THR A 315 -6.57 -22.58 20.48
C THR A 315 -5.97 -22.82 19.09
N ASP A 316 -6.76 -23.34 18.15
CA ASP A 316 -6.32 -23.53 16.76
C ASP A 316 -5.96 -22.20 16.10
N TRP A 317 -6.78 -21.16 16.31
CA TRP A 317 -6.49 -19.82 15.81
C TRP A 317 -5.18 -19.28 16.39
N GLN A 318 -4.97 -19.43 17.69
CA GLN A 318 -3.76 -18.97 18.40
C GLN A 318 -2.51 -19.75 17.99
N ALA A 319 -2.65 -21.02 17.59
CA ALA A 319 -1.56 -21.84 17.08
C ALA A 319 -1.07 -21.39 15.70
N LEU A 320 -1.88 -20.65 14.93
CA LEU A 320 -1.46 -20.08 13.66
C LEU A 320 -0.40 -18.97 13.88
N PRO A 321 0.67 -18.93 13.07
CA PRO A 321 1.61 -17.82 13.07
C PRO A 321 0.89 -16.47 12.87
N SER A 322 1.38 -15.41 13.50
CA SER A 322 0.78 -14.06 13.42
C SER A 322 0.65 -13.58 11.97
N ARG A 323 1.66 -13.86 11.13
CA ARG A 323 1.64 -13.62 9.68
C ARG A 323 0.44 -14.30 9.00
N VAL A 324 0.25 -15.59 9.25
CA VAL A 324 -0.84 -16.38 8.66
C VAL A 324 -2.20 -15.83 9.09
N ARG A 325 -2.37 -15.48 10.37
CA ARG A 325 -3.60 -14.87 10.88
C ARG A 325 -3.93 -13.55 10.17
N ARG A 326 -2.93 -12.72 9.89
CA ARG A 326 -3.08 -11.45 9.14
C ARG A 326 -3.43 -11.68 7.67
N GLU A 327 -2.74 -12.59 7.00
CA GLU A 327 -3.01 -12.95 5.60
C GLU A 327 -4.46 -13.43 5.41
N LEU A 328 -4.94 -14.28 6.33
CA LEU A 328 -6.33 -14.76 6.32
C LEU A 328 -7.36 -13.63 6.51
N LEU A 329 -7.03 -12.59 7.28
CA LEU A 329 -7.88 -11.41 7.45
C LEU A 329 -7.90 -10.50 6.22
N LEU A 330 -6.80 -10.42 5.47
CA LEU A 330 -6.72 -9.63 4.24
C LEU A 330 -7.35 -10.34 3.04
N TRP A 331 -7.47 -11.66 3.08
CA TRP A 331 -8.01 -12.45 1.97
C TRP A 331 -9.45 -12.05 1.59
N PRO A 332 -9.76 -11.67 0.33
CA PRO A 332 -11.11 -11.29 -0.06
C PRO A 332 -12.14 -12.42 0.15
N CYS A 333 -13.38 -12.10 0.52
CA CYS A 333 -14.43 -13.12 0.77
C CYS A 333 -15.85 -12.59 0.46
N ARG A 334 -15.95 -11.56 -0.39
CA ARG A 334 -17.23 -10.92 -0.72
C ARG A 334 -17.93 -11.68 -1.85
N ARG A 335 -17.20 -11.97 -2.92
CA ARG A 335 -17.71 -12.62 -4.14
C ARG A 335 -17.63 -14.16 -4.07
N PRO A 336 -18.43 -14.90 -4.86
CA PRO A 336 -18.38 -16.36 -4.88
C PRO A 336 -17.01 -16.95 -5.25
N ASP A 337 -16.30 -16.35 -6.21
CA ASP A 337 -14.96 -16.77 -6.62
C ASP A 337 -13.91 -16.51 -5.53
N GLU A 338 -13.98 -15.37 -4.85
CA GLU A 338 -13.15 -15.05 -3.68
C GLU A 338 -13.37 -16.06 -2.54
N ARG A 339 -14.63 -16.41 -2.28
CA ARG A 339 -15.01 -17.42 -1.28
C ARG A 339 -14.43 -18.79 -1.61
N ASN A 340 -14.54 -19.22 -2.86
CA ASN A 340 -14.00 -20.49 -3.32
C ASN A 340 -12.46 -20.50 -3.19
N ALA A 341 -11.79 -19.42 -3.59
CA ALA A 341 -10.33 -19.31 -3.47
C ALA A 341 -9.87 -19.38 -2.00
N LEU A 342 -10.55 -18.67 -1.09
CA LEU A 342 -10.26 -18.73 0.33
C LEU A 342 -10.53 -20.13 0.90
N ALA A 343 -11.64 -20.76 0.54
CA ALA A 343 -11.96 -22.12 1.00
C ALA A 343 -10.88 -23.13 0.59
N THR A 344 -10.42 -23.09 -0.66
CA THR A 344 -9.31 -23.93 -1.14
C THR A 344 -8.03 -23.65 -0.37
N ALA A 345 -7.69 -22.38 -0.14
CA ALA A 345 -6.51 -22.02 0.64
C ALA A 345 -6.57 -22.57 2.07
N LEU A 346 -7.72 -22.45 2.74
CA LEU A 346 -7.93 -22.96 4.09
C LEU A 346 -7.80 -24.49 4.17
N GLN A 347 -8.32 -25.24 3.19
CA GLN A 347 -8.18 -26.71 3.12
C GLN A 347 -6.72 -27.16 2.99
N VAL A 348 -5.87 -26.36 2.34
CA VAL A 348 -4.44 -26.67 2.24
C VAL A 348 -3.68 -26.23 3.48
N LEU A 349 -4.04 -25.08 4.04
CA LEU A 349 -3.31 -24.42 5.11
C LEU A 349 -3.56 -25.09 6.47
N PHE A 350 -4.81 -25.34 6.83
CA PHE A 350 -5.19 -25.84 8.15
C PHE A 350 -4.52 -27.16 8.55
N PRO A 351 -4.41 -28.18 7.66
CA PRO A 351 -3.71 -29.42 7.98
C PRO A 351 -2.25 -29.23 8.35
N ARG A 352 -1.57 -28.23 7.74
CA ARG A 352 -0.16 -27.94 8.02
C ARG A 352 0.07 -27.50 9.47
N TYR A 353 -0.99 -27.04 10.14
CA TYR A 353 -0.97 -26.60 11.53
C TYR A 353 -1.78 -27.53 12.44
N GLY A 354 -2.10 -28.74 11.99
CA GLY A 354 -2.89 -29.71 12.78
C GLY A 354 -4.35 -29.34 12.96
N ILE A 355 -4.87 -28.39 12.17
CA ILE A 355 -6.27 -27.95 12.19
C ILE A 355 -7.05 -28.83 11.21
N GLY A 356 -8.21 -29.36 11.66
CA GLY A 356 -9.03 -30.30 10.89
C GLY A 356 -9.49 -29.80 9.51
N ASN A 357 -9.70 -30.76 8.60
CA ASN A 357 -9.74 -30.54 7.14
C ASN A 357 -11.13 -30.23 6.53
N ALA A 358 -12.21 -30.25 7.30
CA ALA A 358 -13.56 -30.28 6.75
C ALA A 358 -14.33 -28.96 6.98
N PRO A 359 -15.05 -28.41 5.96
CA PRO A 359 -16.20 -27.57 6.26
C PRO A 359 -17.17 -28.43 7.08
N ALA A 360 -17.29 -28.13 8.37
CA ALA A 360 -17.98 -29.00 9.31
C ALA A 360 -19.49 -29.07 9.06
N VAL A 361 -20.04 -28.20 8.21
CA VAL A 361 -21.45 -28.11 7.82
C VAL A 361 -21.51 -27.36 6.48
N ALA A 362 -22.58 -27.56 5.68
CA ALA A 362 -22.99 -26.60 4.66
C ALA A 362 -22.91 -25.15 5.20
N PRO A 363 -22.62 -24.14 4.35
CA PRO A 363 -22.51 -22.75 4.77
C PRO A 363 -23.62 -22.35 5.75
N LYS A 364 -23.26 -21.98 6.98
CA LYS A 364 -24.26 -21.61 7.99
C LYS A 364 -24.89 -20.25 7.73
N LEU A 365 -24.22 -19.42 6.94
CA LEU A 365 -24.75 -18.16 6.43
C LEU A 365 -25.18 -18.34 4.97
N THR A 366 -26.48 -18.46 4.74
CA THR A 366 -27.11 -18.02 3.50
C THR A 366 -27.29 -16.51 3.60
N VAL A 367 -26.67 -15.74 2.70
CA VAL A 367 -26.87 -14.28 2.63
C VAL A 367 -28.24 -14.00 2.00
N PRO A 368 -28.99 -12.99 2.49
CA PRO A 368 -28.60 -12.05 3.54
C PRO A 368 -28.91 -12.56 4.95
N LEU A 369 -28.00 -12.26 5.89
CA LEU A 369 -28.35 -12.26 7.32
C LEU A 369 -29.55 -11.32 7.48
N THR A 370 -30.69 -11.96 7.71
CA THR A 370 -32.06 -11.45 7.80
C THR A 370 -32.23 -9.93 7.84
N ASP A 371 -33.07 -9.43 6.93
CA ASP A 371 -33.55 -8.04 6.94
C ASP A 371 -34.31 -7.70 8.24
N ARG A 372 -34.74 -8.72 9.01
CA ARG A 372 -35.38 -8.57 10.32
C ARG A 372 -34.39 -8.64 11.48
N LEU A 373 -34.65 -7.83 12.51
CA LEU A 373 -33.92 -7.83 13.77
C LEU A 373 -33.98 -9.21 14.44
N ALA A 374 -32.82 -9.73 14.81
CA ALA A 374 -32.72 -11.05 15.45
C ALA A 374 -33.17 -11.00 16.92
N GLU A 375 -34.07 -11.91 17.32
CA GLU A 375 -34.63 -11.99 18.68
C GLU A 375 -33.54 -12.03 19.77
N ARG A 376 -32.48 -12.80 19.54
CA ARG A 376 -31.34 -12.86 20.48
C ARG A 376 -30.65 -11.53 20.73
N VAL A 377 -30.62 -10.63 19.75
CA VAL A 377 -30.02 -9.29 19.91
C VAL A 377 -30.92 -8.45 20.82
N VAL A 378 -32.23 -8.60 20.70
CA VAL A 378 -33.23 -7.97 21.58
C VAL A 378 -33.08 -8.48 23.02
N GLU A 379 -33.00 -9.80 23.18
CA GLU A 379 -32.82 -10.43 24.50
C GLU A 379 -31.51 -10.00 25.17
N ALA A 380 -30.40 -10.01 24.41
CA ALA A 380 -29.09 -9.61 24.93
C ALA A 380 -29.08 -8.13 25.35
N ALA A 381 -29.70 -7.23 24.58
CA ALA A 381 -29.80 -5.82 24.94
C ALA A 381 -30.60 -5.63 26.24
N LYS A 382 -31.76 -6.28 26.36
CA LYS A 382 -32.59 -6.26 27.58
C LYS A 382 -31.84 -6.81 28.79
N ALA A 383 -31.08 -7.89 28.62
CA ALA A 383 -30.32 -8.53 29.69
C ALA A 383 -29.24 -7.62 30.30
N ILE A 384 -28.72 -6.66 29.53
CA ILE A 384 -27.73 -5.67 30.01
C ILE A 384 -28.32 -4.28 30.28
N GLY A 385 -29.65 -4.16 30.29
CA GLY A 385 -30.34 -2.89 30.56
C GLY A 385 -30.19 -1.83 29.46
N LEU A 386 -29.87 -2.22 28.23
CA LEU A 386 -29.83 -1.33 27.07
C LEU A 386 -31.12 -1.42 26.25
N PRO A 387 -31.58 -0.32 25.62
CA PRO A 387 -32.64 -0.37 24.63
C PRO A 387 -32.25 -1.30 23.46
N PRO A 388 -33.13 -2.21 23.02
CA PRO A 388 -32.85 -2.99 21.81
C PRO A 388 -32.80 -2.06 20.58
N PRO A 389 -32.03 -2.41 19.53
CA PRO A 389 -32.09 -1.71 18.25
C PRO A 389 -33.52 -1.68 17.70
N THR A 390 -33.89 -0.59 17.04
CA THR A 390 -35.12 -0.53 16.22
C THR A 390 -34.93 -1.27 14.89
N GLU A 391 -36.02 -1.64 14.22
CA GLU A 391 -35.94 -2.22 12.86
C GLU A 391 -35.25 -1.26 11.88
N LEU A 392 -35.51 0.05 11.97
CA LEU A 392 -34.86 1.06 11.13
C LEU A 392 -33.35 1.17 11.40
N GLU A 393 -32.93 1.07 12.67
CA GLU A 393 -31.51 1.02 13.02
C GLU A 393 -30.87 -0.26 12.47
N TRP A 394 -31.56 -1.40 12.57
CA TRP A 394 -31.09 -2.68 12.06
C TRP A 394 -30.92 -2.71 10.53
N GLU A 395 -31.87 -2.13 9.80
CA GLU A 395 -31.83 -1.99 8.34
C GLU A 395 -30.65 -1.15 7.85
N LYS A 396 -30.18 -0.19 8.65
CA LYS A 396 -29.01 0.65 8.32
C LYS A 396 -27.66 -0.02 8.56
N LEU A 397 -27.62 -1.11 9.34
CA LEU A 397 -26.38 -1.81 9.63
C LEU A 397 -25.84 -2.58 8.42
N ALA A 398 -24.53 -2.52 8.21
CA ALA A 398 -23.86 -3.39 7.25
C ALA A 398 -23.96 -4.87 7.68
N THR A 399 -23.86 -5.79 6.72
CA THR A 399 -23.94 -7.25 6.97
C THR A 399 -22.99 -7.72 8.07
N LEU A 400 -21.76 -7.20 8.10
CA LEU A 400 -20.78 -7.56 9.13
C LEU A 400 -21.16 -7.03 10.52
N GLN A 401 -21.80 -5.87 10.61
CA GLN A 401 -22.28 -5.30 11.88
C GLN A 401 -23.42 -6.14 12.44
N ARG A 402 -24.40 -6.53 11.60
CA ARG A 402 -25.48 -7.46 11.98
C ARG A 402 -24.91 -8.79 12.45
N PHE A 403 -23.96 -9.35 11.71
CA PHE A 403 -23.26 -10.58 12.10
C PHE A 403 -22.60 -10.45 13.47
N ALA A 404 -21.87 -9.37 13.72
CA ALA A 404 -21.19 -9.14 14.98
C ALA A 404 -22.17 -9.10 16.16
N LEU A 405 -23.27 -8.33 16.05
CA LEU A 405 -24.30 -8.27 17.09
C LEU A 405 -24.89 -9.66 17.37
N ILE A 406 -25.25 -10.42 16.33
CA ILE A 406 -25.78 -11.80 16.45
C ILE A 406 -24.77 -12.74 17.13
N LYS A 407 -23.47 -12.57 16.86
CA LYS A 407 -22.41 -13.40 17.43
C LYS A 407 -22.03 -13.06 18.85
N LEU A 408 -22.18 -11.80 19.24
CA LEU A 408 -21.91 -11.28 20.58
C LEU A 408 -23.13 -11.43 21.52
N ALA A 409 -24.34 -11.56 20.97
CA ALA A 409 -25.59 -11.83 21.69
C ALA A 409 -25.73 -13.31 22.11
N ARG A 410 -24.71 -13.87 22.77
CA ARG A 410 -24.71 -15.24 23.27
C ARG A 410 -25.17 -15.30 24.73
N PRO A 411 -26.11 -16.18 25.10
CA PRO A 411 -26.63 -16.26 26.47
C PRO A 411 -25.60 -16.79 27.49
N ASP A 412 -24.55 -17.46 27.04
CA ASP A 412 -23.53 -18.14 27.84
C ASP A 412 -22.25 -17.32 28.06
N GLN A 413 -22.18 -16.05 27.64
CA GLN A 413 -20.96 -15.24 27.70
C GLN A 413 -21.19 -13.82 28.23
N PRO A 414 -20.20 -13.23 28.94
CA PRO A 414 -20.29 -11.84 29.37
C PRO A 414 -20.42 -10.91 28.16
N HIS A 415 -21.50 -10.12 28.12
CA HIS A 415 -21.85 -9.19 27.04
C HIS A 415 -20.95 -7.94 26.94
N ARG A 416 -19.71 -7.99 27.44
CA ARG A 416 -18.77 -6.84 27.52
C ARG A 416 -18.47 -6.24 26.14
N ASN A 417 -18.33 -7.07 25.12
CA ASN A 417 -18.10 -6.58 23.74
C ASN A 417 -19.41 -6.28 23.00
N PHE A 418 -20.54 -6.84 23.44
CA PHE A 418 -21.86 -6.58 22.85
C PHE A 418 -22.29 -5.13 23.09
N SER A 419 -22.14 -4.62 24.33
CA SER A 419 -22.44 -3.22 24.65
C SER A 419 -21.53 -2.25 23.88
N LYS A 420 -20.21 -2.54 23.82
CA LYS A 420 -19.25 -1.76 23.01
C LYS A 420 -19.64 -1.76 21.52
N ALA A 421 -20.09 -2.89 20.98
CA ALA A 421 -20.55 -3.00 19.59
C ALA A 421 -21.80 -2.16 19.32
N MET A 422 -22.82 -2.21 20.19
CA MET A 422 -24.02 -1.37 20.06
C MET A 422 -23.68 0.13 20.07
N GLN A 423 -22.81 0.54 20.99
CA GLN A 423 -22.33 1.93 21.06
C GLN A 423 -21.59 2.33 19.78
N GLU A 424 -20.68 1.47 19.32
CA GLU A 424 -19.88 1.70 18.13
C GLU A 424 -20.73 1.81 16.86
N PHE A 425 -21.79 0.99 16.75
CA PHE A 425 -22.70 0.98 15.60
C PHE A 425 -23.80 2.03 15.69
N GLY A 426 -23.93 2.71 16.83
CA GLY A 426 -24.89 3.77 17.04
C GLY A 426 -26.33 3.29 17.13
N VAL A 427 -26.56 2.10 17.71
CA VAL A 427 -27.89 1.48 17.84
C VAL A 427 -28.28 1.31 19.31
N GLY A 428 -29.59 1.31 19.61
CA GLY A 428 -30.08 1.09 20.97
C GLY A 428 -29.70 2.23 21.94
N ARG A 429 -29.78 3.48 21.47
CA ARG A 429 -29.57 4.66 22.31
C ARG A 429 -30.87 5.06 23.00
N THR A 430 -30.78 5.49 24.25
CA THR A 430 -31.87 6.24 24.89
C THR A 430 -31.92 7.61 24.23
N SER A 431 -33.05 7.93 23.59
CA SER A 431 -33.34 9.26 23.04
C SER A 431 -33.25 10.36 24.09
#